data_AF-A0A0R0DPL3-F1
#
_entry.id   AF-A0A0R0DPL3-F1
#
_cell.length_a   1.000
_cell.length_b   1.000
_cell.length_c   1.000
_cell.angle_alpha   90.00
_cell.angle_beta   90.00
_cell.angle_gamma   90.00
#
_symmetry.space_group_name_H-M   'P 1'
#
loop_
_entity.id
_entity.type
_entity.pdbx_description
1 polymer ?
#
loop_
_entity_poly.entity_id
_entity_poly.type
_entity_poly.pdbx_seq_one_letter_code
_entity_poly.pdbx_strand_id
1 'polypeptide(L)'
;MTFYRHTIDGAIHAPDAQAILNRCIDSRDAVACASYTRNERGQIIRFEDILANLGTINTSGWDFSAHWLLPETGWGQLGLDWKATWVTRYELVNESGQ
;
A
#
# COMPACT_ATOMS: atom_id res chain seq x y z
N MET A 1 -6.57 -16.27 18.98
CA MET A 1 -5.44 -15.81 18.14
C MET A 1 -5.65 -16.35 16.75
N THR A 2 -5.49 -15.51 15.74
CA THR A 2 -5.65 -15.86 14.34
C THR A 2 -4.48 -15.30 13.54
N PHE A 3 -4.16 -15.97 12.43
CA PHE A 3 -3.19 -15.48 11.46
C PHE A 3 -3.93 -14.97 10.24
N TYR A 4 -3.54 -13.81 9.71
CA TYR A 4 -4.08 -13.26 8.48
C TYR A 4 -2.99 -13.11 7.42
N ARG A 5 -3.42 -13.24 6.17
CA ARG A 5 -2.64 -12.94 4.97
C ARG A 5 -3.57 -12.37 3.93
N HIS A 6 -3.28 -11.16 3.47
CA HIS A 6 -4.06 -10.44 2.47
C HIS A 6 -3.13 -10.00 1.34
N THR A 7 -3.65 -10.14 0.13
CA THR A 7 -3.08 -9.60 -1.09
C THR A 7 -4.11 -8.64 -1.67
N ILE A 8 -3.72 -7.39 -1.87
CA ILE A 8 -4.54 -6.35 -2.48
C ILE A 8 -3.98 -6.10 -3.87
N ASP A 9 -4.75 -6.48 -4.88
CA ASP A 9 -4.43 -6.23 -6.28
C ASP A 9 -5.00 -4.88 -6.72
N GLY A 10 -4.29 -4.16 -7.60
CA GLY A 10 -4.72 -2.86 -8.10
C GLY A 10 -4.73 -1.77 -7.02
N ALA A 11 -3.78 -1.84 -6.08
CA ALA A 11 -3.58 -0.79 -5.09
C ALA A 11 -3.26 0.54 -5.78
N ILE A 12 -3.90 1.61 -5.33
CA ILE A 12 -3.66 2.97 -5.81
C ILE A 12 -2.23 3.37 -5.43
N HIS A 13 -1.36 3.48 -6.42
CA HIS A 13 0.02 3.89 -6.26
C HIS A 13 0.46 4.81 -7.41
N ALA A 14 1.48 5.60 -7.14
CA ALA A 14 2.19 6.38 -8.14
C ALA A 14 2.91 5.44 -9.13
N PRO A 15 2.68 5.53 -10.45
CA PRO A 15 3.46 4.79 -11.43
C PRO A 15 4.95 5.13 -11.33
N ASP A 16 5.82 4.16 -11.62
CA ASP A 16 7.27 4.37 -11.50
C ASP A 16 7.77 5.40 -12.53
N ALA A 17 8.36 6.49 -12.04
CA ALA A 17 8.82 7.59 -12.88
C ALA A 17 9.90 7.15 -13.88
N GLN A 18 10.75 6.19 -13.50
CA GLN A 18 11.78 5.65 -14.40
C GLN A 18 11.16 4.78 -15.50
N ALA A 19 10.18 3.94 -15.16
CA ALA A 19 9.42 3.15 -16.12
C ALA A 19 8.68 4.03 -17.13
N ILE A 20 8.03 5.10 -16.68
CA ILE A 20 7.38 6.09 -17.57
C ILE A 20 8.41 6.74 -18.50
N LEU A 21 9.56 7.18 -17.96
CA LEU A 21 10.61 7.80 -18.76
C LEU A 21 11.17 6.83 -19.81
N ASN A 22 11.46 5.60 -19.43
CA ASN A 22 11.96 4.57 -20.34
C ASN A 22 10.93 4.26 -21.43
N ARG A 23 9.64 4.15 -21.08
CA ARG A 23 8.57 3.94 -22.06
C ARG A 23 8.51 5.07 -23.09
N CYS A 24 8.61 6.32 -22.65
CA CYS A 24 8.66 7.45 -23.59
C CYS A 24 9.88 7.35 -24.53
N ILE A 25 11.07 7.03 -24.01
CA ILE A 25 12.30 6.97 -24.80
C ILE A 25 12.28 5.77 -25.77
N ASP A 26 11.85 4.61 -25.30
CA ASP A 26 11.95 3.34 -26.03
C ASP A 26 10.81 3.16 -27.04
N SER A 27 9.56 3.45 -26.64
CA SER A 27 8.38 3.20 -27.48
C SER A 27 7.75 4.46 -28.05
N ARG A 28 8.24 5.66 -27.69
CA ARG A 28 7.64 6.96 -28.08
C ARG A 28 6.15 7.05 -27.76
N ASP A 29 5.76 6.46 -26.63
CA ASP A 29 4.38 6.48 -26.17
C ASP A 29 3.93 7.91 -25.83
N ALA A 30 2.87 8.37 -26.48
CA ALA A 30 2.41 9.76 -26.35
C ALA A 30 1.94 10.10 -24.94
N VAL A 31 1.36 9.13 -24.22
CA VAL A 31 0.89 9.32 -22.84
C VAL A 31 2.08 9.45 -21.90
N ALA A 32 3.03 8.51 -21.95
CA ALA A 32 4.24 8.53 -21.13
C ALA A 32 5.11 9.78 -21.37
N CYS A 33 5.22 10.22 -22.62
CA CYS A 33 5.97 11.43 -22.96
C CYS A 33 5.27 12.72 -22.50
N ALA A 34 3.95 12.71 -22.34
CA ALA A 34 3.19 13.85 -21.83
C ALA A 34 3.24 13.96 -20.30
N SER A 35 3.58 12.87 -19.59
CA SER A 35 3.63 12.81 -18.12
C SER A 35 4.79 13.61 -17.49
N TYR A 36 5.68 14.22 -18.27
CA TYR A 36 6.75 15.05 -17.71
C TYR A 36 7.11 16.23 -18.61
N THR A 37 7.74 17.26 -18.05
CA THR A 37 8.25 18.42 -18.79
C THR A 37 9.71 18.65 -18.47
N ARG A 38 10.51 18.98 -19.48
CA ARG A 38 11.92 19.35 -19.34
C ARG A 38 12.13 20.83 -19.60
N ASN A 39 13.11 21.44 -18.93
CA ASN A 39 13.56 22.79 -19.27
C ASN A 39 14.52 22.77 -20.48
N GLU A 40 14.96 23.95 -20.92
CA GLU A 40 15.90 24.13 -22.03
C GLU A 40 17.26 23.46 -21.80
N ARG A 41 17.63 23.20 -20.53
CA ARG A 41 18.85 22.49 -20.14
C ARG A 41 18.64 20.97 -20.06
N GLY A 42 17.47 20.47 -20.43
CA GLY A 42 17.12 19.05 -20.44
C GLY A 42 16.77 18.46 -19.07
N GLN A 43 16.67 19.27 -18.02
CA GLN A 43 16.31 18.80 -16.67
C GLN A 43 14.79 18.62 -16.56
N ILE A 44 14.33 17.55 -15.92
CA ILE A 44 12.90 17.35 -15.62
C ILE A 44 12.50 18.38 -14.54
N ILE A 45 11.55 19.25 -14.87
CA ILE A 45 11.04 20.31 -13.99
C ILE A 45 9.64 20.03 -13.47
N ARG A 46 8.96 19.03 -14.03
CA ARG A 46 7.63 18.60 -13.63
C ARG A 46 7.41 17.15 -14.02
N PHE A 47 6.76 16.40 -13.14
CA PHE A 47 6.33 15.03 -13.37
C PHE A 47 4.88 14.88 -12.88
N GLU A 48 4.00 14.41 -13.75
CA GLU A 48 2.61 14.09 -13.44
C GLU A 48 2.54 12.65 -12.98
N ASP A 49 2.67 12.47 -11.68
CA ASP A 49 2.57 11.17 -11.03
C ASP A 49 1.11 10.89 -10.67
N ILE A 50 0.31 10.53 -11.68
CA ILE A 50 -1.10 10.25 -11.50
C ILE A 50 -1.27 8.90 -10.79
N LEU A 51 -1.84 8.95 -9.59
CA LEU A 51 -2.17 7.75 -8.82
C LEU A 51 -3.06 6.80 -9.66
N ALA A 52 -2.56 5.59 -9.89
CA ALA A 52 -3.23 4.57 -10.68
C ALA A 52 -3.28 3.23 -9.92
N ASN A 53 -4.22 2.35 -10.29
CA ASN A 53 -4.42 1.04 -9.65
C ASN A 53 -3.39 0.02 -10.16
N LEU A 54 -2.12 0.26 -9.86
CA LEU A 54 -0.98 -0.48 -10.44
C LEU A 54 -0.18 -1.28 -9.41
N GLY A 55 -0.30 -0.95 -8.13
CA GLY A 55 0.43 -1.62 -7.07
C GLY A 55 -0.21 -2.94 -6.63
N THR A 56 0.58 -3.81 -6.03
CA THR A 56 0.14 -4.96 -5.25
C THR A 56 0.64 -4.81 -3.82
N ILE A 57 -0.26 -4.90 -2.83
CA ILE A 57 0.12 -4.87 -1.42
C ILE A 57 -0.06 -6.27 -0.84
N ASN A 58 1.02 -6.83 -0.32
CA ASN A 58 1.01 -8.08 0.44
C ASN A 58 1.21 -7.77 1.92
N THR A 59 0.23 -8.10 2.75
CA THR A 59 0.30 -7.91 4.20
C THR A 59 -0.06 -9.20 4.92
N SER A 60 0.71 -9.55 5.95
CA SER A 60 0.40 -10.68 6.80
C SER A 60 0.77 -10.40 8.24
N GLY A 61 0.06 -11.05 9.17
CA GLY A 61 0.26 -10.82 10.58
C GLY A 61 -0.62 -11.68 11.47
N TRP A 62 -0.66 -11.32 12.73
CA TRP A 62 -1.37 -12.03 13.78
C TRP A 62 -2.37 -11.10 14.47
N ASP A 63 -3.56 -11.61 14.72
CA ASP A 63 -4.57 -10.96 15.55
C ASP A 63 -4.76 -11.74 16.86
N PHE A 64 -4.82 -10.98 17.95
CA PHE A 64 -5.01 -11.46 19.30
C PHE A 64 -6.32 -10.89 19.85
N SER A 65 -7.12 -11.77 20.43
CA SER A 65 -8.37 -11.42 21.06
C SER A 65 -8.46 -12.15 22.39
N ALA A 66 -8.66 -11.42 23.47
CA ALA A 66 -8.93 -11.96 24.79
C ALA A 66 -10.20 -11.31 25.33
N HIS A 67 -11.11 -12.14 25.83
CA HIS A 67 -12.30 -11.71 26.53
C HIS A 67 -12.24 -12.25 27.95
N TRP A 68 -12.45 -11.36 28.92
CA TRP A 68 -12.44 -11.72 30.33
C TRP A 68 -13.71 -11.21 31.00
N LEU A 69 -14.50 -12.13 31.52
CA LEU A 69 -15.66 -11.82 32.32
C LEU A 69 -15.30 -12.04 33.79
N LEU A 70 -15.33 -10.97 34.58
CA LEU A 70 -15.08 -11.06 36.01
C LEU A 70 -16.26 -11.76 36.70
N PRO A 71 -16.05 -12.35 37.89
CA PRO A 71 -17.14 -12.88 38.69
C PRO A 71 -18.19 -11.81 39.01
N GLU A 72 -19.43 -12.23 39.19
CA GLU A 72 -20.51 -11.35 39.62
C GLU A 72 -20.20 -10.77 41.01
N THR A 73 -20.40 -9.47 41.16
CA THR A 73 -20.21 -8.73 42.39
C THR A 73 -21.54 -8.09 42.80
N GLY A 74 -21.65 -7.57 44.02
CA GLY A 74 -22.90 -6.93 44.49
C GLY A 74 -23.37 -5.73 43.66
N TRP A 75 -22.54 -5.22 42.75
CA TRP A 75 -22.85 -4.12 41.84
C TRP A 75 -22.93 -4.55 40.37
N GLY A 76 -22.94 -5.86 40.09
CA GLY A 76 -23.05 -6.44 38.76
C GLY A 76 -21.78 -7.17 38.32
N GLN A 77 -21.67 -7.41 37.01
CA GLN A 77 -20.59 -8.18 36.41
C GLN A 77 -19.81 -7.33 35.41
N LEU A 78 -18.48 -7.28 35.56
CA LEU A 78 -17.61 -6.56 34.65
C LEU A 78 -17.07 -7.47 33.55
N GLY A 79 -17.05 -6.97 32.31
CA GLY A 79 -16.37 -7.58 31.18
C GLY A 79 -15.21 -6.72 30.68
N LEU A 80 -14.13 -7.36 30.25
CA LEU A 80 -12.99 -6.75 29.56
C LEU A 80 -12.79 -7.45 28.22
N ASP A 81 -12.75 -6.65 27.15
CA ASP A 81 -12.41 -7.09 25.81
C ASP A 81 -11.08 -6.46 25.38
N TRP A 82 -10.09 -7.29 25.09
CA TRP A 82 -8.79 -6.86 24.59
C TRP A 82 -8.55 -7.43 23.19
N LYS A 83 -8.19 -6.54 22.25
CA LYS A 83 -7.87 -6.87 20.86
C LYS A 83 -6.56 -6.19 20.46
N ALA A 84 -5.67 -6.94 19.81
CA ALA A 84 -4.40 -6.44 19.31
C ALA A 84 -4.05 -7.09 17.97
N THR A 85 -3.36 -6.34 17.11
CA THR A 85 -2.92 -6.78 15.79
C THR A 85 -1.42 -6.53 15.64
N TRP A 86 -0.69 -7.53 15.14
CA TRP A 86 0.73 -7.43 14.84
C TRP A 86 1.00 -7.79 13.37
N VAL A 87 1.42 -6.81 12.59
CA VAL A 87 1.85 -6.99 11.19
C VAL A 87 3.28 -7.56 11.17
N THR A 88 3.47 -8.70 10.50
CA THR A 88 4.79 -9.36 10.38
C THR A 88 5.45 -9.16 9.02
N ARG A 89 4.65 -9.00 7.96
CA ARG A 89 5.13 -8.67 6.61
C ARG A 89 4.23 -7.59 6.03
N TYR A 90 4.86 -6.56 5.48
CA TYR A 90 4.21 -5.57 4.64
C TYR A 90 5.13 -5.34 3.44
N GLU A 91 4.60 -5.58 2.25
CA GLU A 91 5.32 -5.45 0.99
C GLU A 91 4.41 -4.75 0.00
N LEU A 92 4.93 -3.71 -0.65
CA LEU A 92 4.26 -2.97 -1.69
C LEU A 92 5.11 -3.13 -2.94
N VAL A 93 4.51 -3.71 -3.98
CA VAL A 93 5.15 -3.98 -5.27
C VAL A 93 4.45 -3.12 -6.32
N ASN A 94 5.20 -2.30 -7.05
CA ASN A 94 4.66 -1.46 -8.15
C ASN A 94 4.54 -2.25 -9.47
N GLU A 95 4.06 -1.61 -10.55
CA GLU A 95 3.94 -2.27 -11.87
C GLU A 95 5.27 -2.76 -12.47
N SER A 96 6.39 -2.22 -11.98
CA SER A 96 7.75 -2.55 -12.40
C SER A 96 8.38 -3.67 -11.54
N GLY A 97 7.65 -4.20 -10.55
CA GLY A 97 8.13 -5.24 -9.65
C GLY A 97 9.05 -4.75 -8.53
N GLN A 98 9.04 -3.45 -8.22
CA GLN A 98 9.82 -2.82 -7.15
C GLN A 98 8.98 -2.49 -5.92
#